data_AF-A0A4Y2D4E0-F1
#
_entry.id   AF-A0A4Y2D4E0-F1
#
_cell.length_a   1.000
_cell.length_b   1.000
_cell.length_c   1.000
_cell.angle_alpha   90.00
_cell.angle_beta   90.00
_cell.angle_gamma   90.00
#
_symmetry.space_group_name_H-M   'P 1'
#
loop_
_entity.id
_entity.type
_entity.pdbx_description
1 polymer ?
#
loop_
_entity_poly.entity_id
_entity_poly.type
_entity_poly.pdbx_seq_one_letter_code
_entity_poly.pdbx_strand_id
1 'polypeptide(L)' 'MGFEVLYCKSADISDVFTSEKEYRELFLSICVLRKYVPADQLEEFENDFIGAILQNNVRDSNGMPIHKGTFIEIVVRKK' A
#
# COMPACT_ATOMS: atom_id res chain seq x y z
N MET A 1 17.10 -24.45 8.21
CA MET A 1 16.01 -24.74 7.23
C MET A 1 16.18 -23.78 6.08
N GLY A 2 16.43 -24.27 4.87
CA GLY A 2 16.66 -23.43 3.70
C GLY A 2 15.47 -23.47 2.75
N PHE A 3 15.20 -22.37 2.08
CA PHE A 3 14.31 -22.34 0.93
C PHE A 3 15.15 -22.31 -0.35
N GLU A 4 14.71 -23.01 -1.38
CA GLU A 4 15.21 -22.90 -2.74
C GLU A 4 14.24 -22.02 -3.53
N VAL A 5 14.73 -20.95 -4.17
CA VAL A 5 13.90 -20.10 -5.04
C VAL A 5 13.77 -20.79 -6.39
N LEU A 6 12.54 -21.15 -6.76
CA LEU A 6 12.21 -21.76 -8.04
C LEU A 6 11.89 -20.72 -9.11
N TYR A 7 11.33 -19.60 -8.69
CA TYR A 7 10.87 -18.52 -9.56
C TYR A 7 10.90 -17.20 -8.79
N CYS A 8 11.31 -16.14 -9.48
CA CYS A 8 11.21 -14.77 -9.00
C CYS A 8 10.85 -13.87 -10.18
N LYS A 9 9.79 -13.08 -10.02
CA LYS A 9 9.37 -12.06 -10.98
C LYS A 9 9.03 -10.78 -10.23
N SER A 10 9.51 -9.66 -10.75
CA SER A 10 9.06 -8.34 -10.34
C SER A 10 8.24 -7.72 -11.47
N ALA A 11 7.16 -7.04 -11.12
CA ALA A 11 6.37 -6.23 -12.05
C ALA A 11 6.05 -4.89 -11.38
N ASP A 12 6.27 -3.79 -12.11
CA ASP A 12 5.78 -2.49 -11.69
C ASP A 12 4.30 -2.39 -12.06
N ILE A 13 3.48 -2.14 -11.05
CA ILE A 13 2.04 -1.90 -11.19
C ILE A 13 1.76 -0.41 -11.03
N SER A 14 0.82 0.07 -11.82
CA SER A 14 0.30 1.43 -11.73
C SER A 14 -1.22 1.34 -11.82
N ASP A 15 -1.87 1.38 -10.67
CA ASP A 15 -3.31 1.23 -10.58
C ASP A 15 -3.95 2.57 -10.22
N VAL A 16 -5.05 2.88 -10.91
CA VAL A 16 -5.90 4.03 -10.59
C VAL A 16 -7.02 3.50 -9.69
N PHE A 17 -7.15 4.06 -8.49
CA PHE A 17 -8.28 3.71 -7.62
C PHE A 17 -9.58 4.25 -8.18
N THR A 18 -10.67 3.51 -7.98
CA THR A 18 -11.99 3.94 -8.46
C THR A 18 -12.64 4.96 -7.54
N SER A 19 -12.14 5.11 -6.30
CA SER A 19 -12.55 6.15 -5.35
C SER A 19 -11.48 6.47 -4.30
N GLU A 20 -11.57 7.65 -3.68
CA GLU A 20 -10.71 8.04 -2.54
C GLU A 20 -10.95 7.13 -1.33
N LYS A 21 -12.18 6.63 -1.18
CA LYS A 21 -12.55 5.69 -0.12
C LYS A 21 -11.77 4.38 -0.24
N GLU A 22 -11.74 3.77 -1.42
CA GLU A 22 -10.97 2.53 -1.67
C GLU A 22 -9.47 2.74 -1.41
N TYR A 23 -8.94 3.88 -1.84
CA TYR A 23 -7.55 4.26 -1.56
C TYR A 23 -7.29 4.29 -0.04
N ARG A 24 -8.12 5.03 0.71
CA ARG A 24 -8.00 5.13 2.17
C ARG A 24 -8.08 3.75 2.83
N GLU A 25 -9.08 2.95 2.47
CA GLU A 25 -9.27 1.62 3.04
C GLU A 25 -8.07 0.70 2.81
N LEU A 26 -7.50 0.67 1.59
CA LEU A 26 -6.31 -0.14 1.31
C LEU A 26 -5.15 0.27 2.20
N PHE A 27 -4.75 1.54 2.19
CA PHE A 27 -3.55 1.99 2.91
C PHE A 27 -3.71 1.89 4.43
N LEU A 28 -4.91 2.17 4.96
CA LEU A 28 -5.18 1.99 6.38
C LEU A 28 -5.21 0.50 6.78
N SER A 29 -5.63 -0.40 5.90
CA SER A 29 -5.64 -1.85 6.18
C SER A 29 -4.24 -2.44 6.33
N ILE A 30 -3.26 -1.91 5.60
CA ILE A 30 -1.87 -2.38 5.62
C ILE A 30 -0.99 -1.62 6.63
N CYS A 31 -1.48 -0.51 7.18
CA CYS A 31 -0.75 0.29 8.17
C CYS A 31 -0.77 -0.39 9.54
N VAL A 32 0.27 -1.17 9.84
CA VAL A 32 0.41 -1.87 11.13
C VAL A 32 0.40 -0.91 12.32
N LEU A 33 0.96 0.29 12.15
CA LEU A 33 1.04 1.31 13.20
C LEU A 33 -0.33 1.74 13.73
N ARG A 34 -1.36 1.73 12.86
CA ARG A 34 -2.75 2.08 13.21
C ARG A 34 -3.27 1.34 14.45
N LYS A 35 -2.85 0.08 14.65
CA LYS A 35 -3.27 -0.75 15.80
C LYS A 35 -2.77 -0.26 17.16
N TYR A 36 -1.75 0.59 17.16
CA TYR A 36 -1.10 1.08 18.38
C TYR A 36 -1.41 2.55 18.67
N VAL A 37 -2.22 3.19 17.82
CA VAL A 37 -2.62 4.59 18.00
C VAL A 37 -3.75 4.67 19.03
N PRO A 38 -3.62 5.54 20.05
CA PRO A 38 -4.71 5.83 20.99
C PRO A 38 -6.00 6.24 20.26
N ALA A 39 -7.16 5.84 20.77
CA ALA A 39 -8.44 6.05 20.08
C ALA A 39 -8.76 7.54 19.85
N ASP A 40 -8.31 8.41 20.75
CA ASP A 40 -8.45 9.87 20.67
C ASP A 40 -7.57 10.51 19.59
N GLN A 41 -6.52 9.82 19.15
CA GLN A 41 -5.57 10.28 18.11
C GLN A 41 -5.75 9.56 16.77
N LEU A 42 -6.64 8.56 16.71
CA LEU A 42 -6.75 7.67 15.56
C LEU A 42 -7.15 8.42 14.29
N GLU A 43 -8.13 9.31 14.37
CA GLU A 43 -8.60 10.07 13.21
C GLU A 43 -7.53 11.03 12.67
N GLU A 44 -6.83 11.74 13.56
CA GLU A 44 -5.73 12.62 13.20
C GLU A 44 -4.60 11.83 12.51
N PHE A 45 -4.19 10.71 13.11
CA PHE A 45 -3.19 9.81 12.54
C PHE A 45 -3.59 9.32 11.14
N GLU A 46 -4.83 8.86 10.95
CA GLU A 46 -5.29 8.36 9.65
C GLU A 46 -5.24 9.46 8.58
N ASN A 47 -5.65 10.68 8.92
CA ASN A 47 -5.63 11.81 8.00
C ASN A 47 -4.21 12.22 7.62
N ASP A 48 -3.30 12.32 8.60
CA ASP A 48 -1.89 12.66 8.37
C ASP A 48 -1.18 11.59 7.54
N PHE A 49 -1.41 10.32 7.87
CA PHE A 49 -0.85 9.19 7.14
C PHE A 49 -1.30 9.20 5.67
N ILE A 50 -2.61 9.35 5.42
CA ILE A 50 -3.13 9.43 4.05
C ILE A 50 -2.60 10.66 3.32
N GLY A 51 -2.54 11.81 3.99
CA GLY A 51 -1.96 13.04 3.44
C GLY A 51 -0.51 12.85 2.99
N ALA A 52 0.32 12.21 3.83
CA ALA A 52 1.72 11.93 3.51
C ALA A 52 1.88 10.99 2.31
N ILE A 53 1.02 9.97 2.17
CA ILE A 53 1.07 9.08 1.00
C ILE A 53 0.63 9.83 -0.27
N LEU A 54 -0.42 10.66 -0.17
CA LEU A 54 -0.91 11.45 -1.31
C LEU A 54 0.10 12.49 -1.81
N GLN A 55 0.94 13.04 -0.93
CA GLN A 55 2.02 13.95 -1.33
C GLN A 55 3.07 13.26 -2.22
N ASN A 56 3.28 11.96 -2.03
CA ASN A 56 4.25 11.17 -2.79
C ASN A 56 3.66 10.53 -4.05
N ASN A 57 2.33 10.48 -4.16
CA ASN A 57 1.64 9.84 -5.28
C ASN A 57 1.25 10.86 -6.36
N VAL A 58 1.40 10.44 -7.61
CA VAL A 58 0.92 11.20 -8.77
C VAL A 58 -0.61 11.11 -8.82
N ARG A 59 -1.28 12.17 -9.27
CA ARG A 59 -2.73 12.15 -9.54
C ARG A 59 -3.00 12.00 -11.04
N ASP A 60 -4.08 11.32 -11.40
CA ASP A 60 -4.53 11.20 -12.78
C ASP A 60 -5.23 12.48 -13.26
N SER A 61 -5.71 12.48 -14.51
CA SER A 61 -6.42 13.62 -15.11
C SER A 61 -7.75 13.96 -14.41
N ASN A 62 -8.32 13.04 -13.64
CA ASN A 62 -9.54 13.22 -12.86
C ASN A 62 -9.23 13.63 -11.40
N GLY A 63 -7.96 13.81 -11.06
CA GLY A 63 -7.51 14.14 -9.71
C GLY A 63 -7.40 12.94 -8.75
N MET A 64 -7.58 11.72 -9.26
CA MET A 64 -7.54 10.48 -8.48
C MET A 64 -6.09 10.05 -8.20
N PRO A 65 -5.79 9.52 -7.01
CA PRO A 65 -4.45 9.03 -6.69
C PRO A 65 -4.07 7.83 -7.56
N ILE A 66 -2.88 7.88 -8.15
CA ILE A 66 -2.26 6.75 -8.84
C ILE A 66 -1.35 6.06 -7.83
N HIS A 67 -1.65 4.81 -7.50
CA HIS A 67 -0.73 3.99 -6.73
C HIS A 67 0.25 3.30 -7.67
N LYS A 68 1.53 3.49 -7.36
CA LYS A 68 2.62 2.77 -7.99
C LYS A 68 3.24 1.84 -6.97
N GLY A 69 3.39 0.59 -7.35
CA GLY A 69 4.02 -0.41 -6.50
C GLY A 69 4.85 -1.36 -7.33
N THR A 70 5.85 -1.97 -6.72
CA THR A 70 6.55 -3.11 -7.32
C THR A 70 6.00 -4.38 -6.68
N PHE A 71 5.33 -5.19 -7.49
CA PHE A 71 4.86 -6.50 -7.07
C PHE A 71 5.97 -7.52 -7.29
N ILE A 72 6.35 -8.24 -6.24
CA ILE A 72 7.37 -9.29 -6.30
C ILE A 72 6.69 -10.63 -6.04
N GLU A 73 6.67 -11.48 -7.05
CA GLU A 73 6.18 -12.86 -6.99
C GLU A 73 7.37 -13.81 -6.86
N ILE A 74 7.36 -14.63 -5.81
CA ILE A 74 8.42 -15.61 -5.54
C ILE A 74 7.79 -16.98 -5.29
N VAL A 75 8.23 -17.99 -6.04
CA VAL A 75 7.91 -19.40 -5.75
C VAL A 75 9.12 -20.03 -5.09
N VAL A 76 8.93 -20.57 -3.88
CA VAL A 76 9.99 -21.21 -3.11
C VAL A 76 9.65 -22.65 -2.79
N ARG A 77 10.68 -23.49 -2.67
CA ARG A 77 10.60 -24.87 -2.21
C ARG A 77 11.35 -24.99 -0.89
N LYS A 78 10.71 -25.57 0.14
CA LYS A 78 11.41 -25.92 1.38
C LYS A 78 12.38 -27.07 1.10
N LYS A 79 13.63 -26.94 1.56
CA LYS A 79 14.63 -28.02 1.56
C LYS A 79 14.36 -29.00 2.69
#